data_AF-A0A8C3I5G1-F1
#
_entry.id   AF-A0A8C3I5G1-F1
#
_cell.length_a   1.000
_cell.length_b   1.000
_cell.length_c   1.000
_cell.angle_alpha   90.00
_cell.angle_beta   90.00
_cell.angle_gamma   90.00
#
_symmetry.space_group_name_H-M   'P 1'
#
loop_
_entity.id
_entity.type
_entity.pdbx_description
1 polymer ?
#
loop_
_entity_poly.entity_id
_entity_poly.type
_entity_poly.pdbx_seq_one_letter_code
_entity_poly.pdbx_strand_id
1 'polypeptide(L)'
;PAPGTSPPSLCLGRHLEGGSVVRRSGHRGERGHGRGSKLVQISQKFPKIDFATATKLATDTVHMHTECCHGDMMDCIHERVELSTYVCAHKDTVSTKLSDCCEKQETERSECIVNLENDDKPADLSPKVREFIEDKDVCEHFAKEQDAFLARFVYEYSRRHPEFSHLMLLRVSKGYQELLENCCKTSNPPECYGKGVGEEMLKKQVQESQELLKANCDFYKAHGEYLLQNMLLVRYTKKMPQLSSRELLHFTKEMAAVGGKCCPLSEDKIFPCAESKVDLVLGQICRRHYDSTINPKVCKCCSNSYALRRPCFSKLEIDEKYVPIPLTPDLFTFHEDLCATQETVLQKKKQELLIRLVKYKPTITDEQLKSIITSFLGMREKCCKAEDHEACFGEEGPKLIAESQAQLAL
;
A
#
# COMPACT_ATOMS: atom_id res chain seq x y z
N PRO A 1 17.47 -21.44 -4.01
CA PRO A 1 16.41 -20.72 -3.26
C PRO A 1 16.58 -20.90 -1.74
N ALA A 2 17.06 -19.87 -1.05
CA ALA A 2 16.97 -19.83 0.41
C ALA A 2 15.52 -19.47 0.81
N PRO A 3 14.95 -20.11 1.85
CA PRO A 3 13.60 -19.82 2.30
C PRO A 3 13.64 -18.54 3.14
N GLY A 4 13.17 -17.41 2.62
CA GLY A 4 13.01 -16.20 3.44
C GLY A 4 12.96 -14.85 2.73
N THR A 5 13.44 -14.75 1.49
CA THR A 5 13.37 -13.48 0.75
C THR A 5 12.09 -13.43 -0.08
N SER A 6 11.14 -12.58 0.33
CA SER A 6 10.03 -12.15 -0.52
C SER A 6 10.55 -11.73 -1.90
N PRO A 7 9.89 -12.08 -3.02
CA PRO A 7 10.32 -11.61 -4.33
C PRO A 7 10.40 -10.08 -4.35
N PRO A 8 11.39 -9.48 -5.02
CA PRO A 8 11.54 -8.03 -5.12
C PRO A 8 10.21 -7.38 -5.55
N SER A 9 9.90 -6.19 -5.02
CA SER A 9 8.72 -5.41 -5.38
C SER A 9 8.55 -5.21 -6.90
N LEU A 10 9.67 -5.23 -7.64
CA LEU A 10 9.75 -5.19 -9.10
C LEU A 10 9.27 -6.49 -9.77
N CYS A 11 9.58 -7.67 -9.21
CA CYS A 11 9.01 -8.94 -9.65
C CYS A 11 7.51 -9.01 -9.33
N LEU A 12 7.09 -8.39 -8.21
CA LEU A 12 5.67 -8.20 -7.94
C LEU A 12 5.01 -7.34 -9.01
N GLY A 13 5.62 -6.25 -9.50
CA GLY A 13 5.07 -5.46 -10.61
C GLY A 13 4.71 -6.30 -11.83
N ARG A 14 5.61 -7.19 -12.27
CA ARG A 14 5.36 -8.15 -13.37
C ARG A 14 4.33 -9.23 -13.04
N HIS A 15 4.32 -9.75 -11.81
CA HIS A 15 3.33 -10.75 -11.39
C HIS A 15 1.95 -10.17 -11.10
N LEU A 16 1.89 -8.89 -10.75
CA LEU A 16 0.67 -8.12 -10.55
C LEU A 16 0.09 -7.67 -11.88
N GLU A 17 0.89 -7.40 -12.90
CA GLU A 17 0.38 -7.26 -14.26
C GLU A 17 0.29 -8.64 -14.89
N GLY A 18 -0.60 -9.51 -14.37
CA GLY A 18 -0.66 -10.94 -14.73
C GLY A 18 -0.40 -11.21 -16.22
N GLY A 19 0.34 -12.29 -16.53
CA GLY A 19 0.94 -12.62 -17.83
C GLY A 19 0.06 -12.61 -19.09
N SER A 20 -1.21 -12.22 -18.99
CA SER A 20 -2.10 -11.90 -20.12
C SER A 20 -2.23 -10.38 -20.39
N VAL A 21 -2.02 -9.50 -19.40
CA VAL A 21 -2.06 -8.02 -19.53
C VAL A 21 -0.72 -7.47 -20.06
N VAL A 22 0.39 -8.17 -19.79
CA VAL A 22 1.74 -7.89 -20.36
C VAL A 22 1.74 -7.87 -21.90
N ARG A 23 0.79 -8.55 -22.55
CA ARG A 23 0.66 -8.51 -24.02
C ARG A 23 0.05 -7.21 -24.56
N ARG A 24 -0.60 -6.37 -23.74
CA ARG A 24 -1.24 -5.12 -24.21
C ARG A 24 -0.47 -3.85 -23.82
N SER A 25 0.35 -3.88 -22.77
CA SER A 25 1.20 -2.75 -22.39
C SER A 25 2.57 -2.91 -23.02
N GLY A 26 2.84 -2.19 -24.11
CA GLY A 26 4.12 -2.30 -24.82
C GLY A 26 5.33 -2.10 -23.89
N HIS A 27 6.39 -2.88 -24.12
CA HIS A 27 7.72 -2.93 -23.47
C HIS A 27 8.41 -1.58 -23.08
N ARG A 28 7.85 -0.43 -23.47
CA ARG A 28 8.35 0.91 -23.12
C ARG A 28 7.80 1.39 -21.77
N GLY A 29 6.56 1.02 -21.41
CA GLY A 29 5.91 1.44 -20.17
C GLY A 29 6.54 0.80 -18.92
N GLU A 30 6.77 -0.51 -18.93
CA GLU A 30 7.32 -1.26 -17.79
C GLU A 30 8.75 -0.80 -17.39
N ARG A 31 9.60 -0.52 -18.39
CA ARG A 31 10.97 0.01 -18.19
C ARG A 31 10.99 1.41 -17.59
N GLY A 32 10.00 2.26 -17.89
CA GLY A 32 9.86 3.58 -17.29
C GLY A 32 9.46 3.53 -15.80
N HIS A 33 8.47 2.70 -15.47
CA HIS A 33 7.94 2.57 -14.11
C HIS A 33 8.98 2.00 -13.12
N GLY A 34 9.71 0.95 -13.52
CA GLY A 34 10.75 0.36 -12.69
C GLY A 34 11.89 1.33 -12.37
N ARG A 35 12.36 2.08 -13.39
CA ARG A 35 13.43 3.07 -13.23
C ARG A 35 13.01 4.25 -12.34
N GLY A 36 11.81 4.79 -12.54
CA GLY A 36 11.28 5.85 -11.68
C GLY A 36 11.20 5.42 -10.21
N SER A 37 10.65 4.22 -9.95
CA SER A 37 10.55 3.68 -8.58
C SER A 37 11.92 3.51 -7.94
N LYS A 38 12.90 2.99 -8.69
CA LYS A 38 14.23 2.77 -8.14
C LYS A 38 15.02 4.06 -7.95
N LEU A 39 14.83 5.04 -8.83
CA LEU A 39 15.41 6.37 -8.69
C LEU A 39 14.92 7.06 -7.42
N VAL A 40 13.63 6.97 -7.11
CA VAL A 40 13.06 7.46 -5.84
C VAL A 40 13.79 6.84 -4.64
N GLN A 41 13.89 5.50 -4.60
CA GLN A 41 14.54 4.78 -3.49
C GLN A 41 16.01 5.20 -3.32
N ILE A 42 16.76 5.26 -4.41
CA ILE A 42 18.18 5.62 -4.40
C ILE A 42 18.38 7.07 -3.96
N SER A 43 17.53 7.99 -4.46
CA SER A 43 17.62 9.41 -4.13
C SER A 43 17.31 9.69 -2.66
N GLN A 44 16.37 8.96 -2.06
CA GLN A 44 16.11 9.04 -0.61
C GLN A 44 17.22 8.39 0.21
N LYS A 45 17.74 7.23 -0.24
CA LYS A 45 18.75 6.49 0.52
C LYS A 45 20.11 7.16 0.52
N PHE A 46 20.49 7.69 -0.63
CA PHE A 46 21.78 8.32 -0.90
C PHE A 46 21.58 9.76 -1.38
N PRO A 47 21.04 10.66 -0.54
CA PRO A 47 20.68 12.01 -0.95
C PRO A 47 21.88 12.89 -1.32
N LYS A 48 23.13 12.43 -1.17
CA LYS A 48 24.35 13.19 -1.48
C LYS A 48 24.92 12.92 -2.87
N ILE A 49 24.60 11.77 -3.48
CA ILE A 49 25.11 11.44 -4.83
C ILE A 49 24.59 12.41 -5.87
N ASP A 50 25.30 12.57 -6.97
CA ASP A 50 24.81 13.31 -8.12
C ASP A 50 23.76 12.53 -8.92
N PHE A 51 23.06 13.23 -9.82
CA PHE A 51 21.98 12.66 -10.63
C PHE A 51 22.43 11.58 -11.62
N ALA A 52 23.63 11.69 -12.18
CA ALA A 52 24.15 10.70 -13.12
C ALA A 52 24.41 9.38 -12.39
N THR A 53 25.04 9.45 -11.21
CA THR A 53 25.26 8.31 -10.32
C THR A 53 23.94 7.69 -9.85
N ALA A 54 22.97 8.50 -9.43
CA ALA A 54 21.65 8.02 -9.03
C ALA A 54 20.93 7.26 -10.16
N THR A 55 20.96 7.83 -11.36
CA THR A 55 20.30 7.25 -12.55
C THR A 55 20.99 5.97 -13.00
N LYS A 56 22.33 5.91 -12.95
CA LYS A 56 23.10 4.70 -13.22
C LYS A 56 22.70 3.59 -12.25
N LEU A 57 22.79 3.84 -10.94
CA LEU A 57 22.43 2.86 -9.92
C LEU A 57 20.97 2.39 -10.06
N ALA A 58 20.05 3.29 -10.43
CA ALA A 58 18.65 2.95 -10.66
C ALA A 58 18.47 2.04 -11.87
N THR A 59 19.18 2.33 -12.96
CA THR A 59 19.14 1.55 -14.20
C THR A 59 19.72 0.15 -13.98
N ASP A 60 20.92 0.07 -13.42
CA ASP A 60 21.62 -1.18 -13.15
C ASP A 60 20.82 -2.06 -12.19
N THR A 61 20.22 -1.46 -11.15
CA THR A 61 19.37 -2.22 -10.22
C THR A 61 18.08 -2.74 -10.88
N VAL A 62 17.50 -2.00 -11.83
CA VAL A 62 16.31 -2.46 -12.55
C VAL A 62 16.66 -3.59 -13.53
N HIS A 63 17.84 -3.53 -14.14
CA HIS A 63 18.37 -4.60 -14.98
C HIS A 63 18.60 -5.87 -14.16
N MET A 64 19.33 -5.78 -13.05
CA MET A 64 19.57 -6.90 -12.14
C MET A 64 18.27 -7.53 -11.65
N HIS A 65 17.29 -6.74 -11.23
CA HIS A 65 15.98 -7.29 -10.87
C HIS A 65 15.27 -7.96 -12.05
N THR A 66 15.42 -7.45 -13.28
CA THR A 66 14.82 -8.07 -14.47
C THR A 66 15.35 -9.48 -14.67
N GLU A 67 16.67 -9.67 -14.62
CA GLU A 67 17.30 -11.00 -14.71
C GLU A 67 16.83 -11.92 -13.58
N CYS A 68 16.80 -11.40 -12.33
CA CYS A 68 16.29 -12.16 -11.19
C CYS A 68 14.83 -12.62 -11.40
N CYS A 69 13.97 -11.77 -11.97
CA CYS A 69 12.56 -12.11 -12.19
C CYS A 69 12.34 -13.04 -13.39
N HIS A 70 13.26 -13.06 -14.38
CA HIS A 70 13.22 -14.01 -15.49
C HIS A 70 13.66 -15.42 -15.08
N GLY A 71 14.32 -15.55 -13.93
CA GLY A 71 14.88 -16.81 -13.43
C GLY A 71 16.35 -17.00 -13.78
N ASP A 72 17.00 -15.98 -14.36
CA ASP A 72 18.42 -15.96 -14.72
C ASP A 72 19.26 -15.67 -13.46
N MET A 73 19.28 -16.65 -12.55
CA MET A 73 19.82 -16.47 -11.19
C MET A 73 21.32 -16.21 -11.15
N MET A 74 22.09 -16.71 -12.11
CA MET A 74 23.54 -16.50 -12.15
C MET A 74 23.85 -15.03 -12.50
N ASP A 75 23.22 -14.50 -13.54
CA ASP A 75 23.36 -13.10 -13.96
C ASP A 75 22.81 -12.16 -12.88
N CYS A 76 21.65 -12.48 -12.30
CA CYS A 76 21.08 -11.79 -11.14
C CYS A 76 22.07 -11.66 -9.97
N ILE A 77 22.74 -12.76 -9.58
CA ILE A 77 23.71 -12.75 -8.48
C ILE A 77 24.96 -11.96 -8.89
N HIS A 78 25.45 -12.17 -10.11
CA HIS A 78 26.64 -11.49 -10.62
C HIS A 78 26.44 -9.97 -10.61
N GLU A 79 25.36 -9.46 -11.20
CA GLU A 79 25.06 -8.03 -11.22
C GLU A 79 24.81 -7.46 -9.83
N ARG A 80 24.21 -8.24 -8.92
CA ARG A 80 24.04 -7.82 -7.52
C ARG A 80 25.39 -7.63 -6.82
N VAL A 81 26.35 -8.50 -7.08
CA VAL A 81 27.72 -8.40 -6.56
C VAL A 81 28.42 -7.17 -7.14
N GLU A 82 28.35 -6.97 -8.46
CA GLU A 82 28.93 -5.81 -9.14
C GLU A 82 28.37 -4.49 -8.60
N LEU A 83 27.06 -4.39 -8.44
CA LEU A 83 26.40 -3.23 -7.84
C LEU A 83 26.89 -2.94 -6.43
N SER A 84 26.97 -3.97 -5.57
CA SER A 84 27.46 -3.82 -4.21
C SER A 84 28.92 -3.39 -4.15
N THR A 85 29.74 -3.89 -5.08
CA THR A 85 31.16 -3.55 -5.21
C THR A 85 31.34 -2.12 -5.70
N TYR A 86 30.57 -1.70 -6.70
CA TYR A 86 30.56 -0.33 -7.21
C TYR A 86 30.17 0.66 -6.10
N VAL A 87 29.10 0.39 -5.35
CA VAL A 87 28.67 1.25 -4.24
C VAL A 87 29.77 1.38 -3.18
N CYS A 88 30.47 0.29 -2.85
CA CYS A 88 31.55 0.34 -1.87
C CYS A 88 32.83 1.00 -2.37
N ALA A 89 33.16 0.86 -3.65
CA ALA A 89 34.28 1.57 -4.27
C ALA A 89 34.08 3.10 -4.27
N HIS A 90 32.82 3.56 -4.23
CA HIS A 90 32.46 4.97 -4.19
C HIS A 90 31.81 5.39 -2.85
N LYS A 91 32.04 4.63 -1.77
CA LYS A 91 31.30 4.80 -0.50
C LYS A 91 31.32 6.23 0.04
N ASP A 92 32.45 6.94 -0.09
CA ASP A 92 32.66 8.27 0.48
C ASP A 92 31.81 9.35 -0.22
N THR A 93 31.46 9.14 -1.50
CA THR A 93 30.56 10.02 -2.25
C THR A 93 29.10 9.53 -2.20
N VAL A 94 28.89 8.22 -1.97
CA VAL A 94 27.55 7.63 -1.95
C VAL A 94 26.84 7.85 -0.63
N SER A 95 27.47 7.52 0.50
CA SER A 95 26.85 7.68 1.81
C SER A 95 27.85 7.56 2.94
N THR A 96 27.66 8.39 3.96
CA THR A 96 28.44 8.34 5.20
C THR A 96 28.16 7.08 6.04
N LYS A 97 27.10 6.34 5.73
CA LYS A 97 26.64 5.17 6.50
C LYS A 97 27.09 3.83 5.89
N LEU A 98 27.90 3.83 4.83
CA LEU A 98 28.25 2.61 4.08
C LEU A 98 29.43 1.79 4.65
N SER A 99 30.27 2.38 5.49
CA SER A 99 31.53 1.76 5.95
C SER A 99 31.33 0.35 6.50
N ASP A 100 30.45 0.18 7.48
CA ASP A 100 30.18 -1.10 8.13
C ASP A 100 29.65 -2.17 7.16
N CYS A 101 28.88 -1.76 6.14
CA CYS A 101 28.38 -2.68 5.12
C CYS A 101 29.49 -3.11 4.15
N CYS A 102 30.40 -2.21 3.81
CA CYS A 102 31.46 -2.47 2.83
C CYS A 102 32.59 -3.35 3.37
N GLU A 103 32.75 -3.42 4.70
CA GLU A 103 33.68 -4.33 5.37
C GLU A 103 33.15 -5.77 5.45
N LYS A 104 31.85 -5.99 5.20
CA LYS A 104 31.26 -7.32 5.18
C LYS A 104 31.70 -8.13 3.96
N GLN A 105 31.60 -9.45 4.13
CA GLN A 105 31.78 -10.41 3.03
C GLN A 105 30.76 -10.16 1.93
N GLU A 106 31.10 -10.53 0.71
CA GLU A 106 30.31 -10.28 -0.51
C GLU A 106 28.85 -10.76 -0.40
N THR A 107 28.65 -11.93 0.22
CA THR A 107 27.34 -12.55 0.45
C THR A 107 26.43 -11.72 1.37
N GLU A 108 26.99 -11.02 2.35
CA GLU A 108 26.26 -10.23 3.35
C GLU A 108 26.20 -8.73 3.00
N ARG A 109 27.19 -8.24 2.26
CA ARG A 109 27.37 -6.83 1.91
C ARG A 109 26.13 -6.26 1.23
N SER A 110 25.63 -6.95 0.22
CA SER A 110 24.48 -6.48 -0.57
C SER A 110 23.20 -6.38 0.26
N GLU A 111 22.96 -7.34 1.18
CA GLU A 111 21.83 -7.27 2.11
C GLU A 111 22.00 -6.13 3.13
N CYS A 112 23.21 -5.93 3.66
CA CYS A 112 23.49 -4.80 4.53
C CYS A 112 23.19 -3.47 3.85
N ILE A 113 23.69 -3.28 2.62
CA ILE A 113 23.43 -2.06 1.82
C ILE A 113 21.93 -1.87 1.61
N VAL A 114 21.17 -2.92 1.32
CA VAL A 114 19.71 -2.82 1.13
C VAL A 114 18.97 -2.41 2.41
N ASN A 115 19.40 -2.92 3.57
CA ASN A 115 18.78 -2.63 4.86
C ASN A 115 19.30 -1.38 5.56
N LEU A 116 20.35 -0.75 5.01
CA LEU A 116 20.92 0.49 5.54
C LEU A 116 19.87 1.60 5.60
N GLU A 117 19.85 2.39 6.67
CA GLU A 117 19.00 3.57 6.76
C GLU A 117 19.38 4.63 5.72
N ASN A 118 18.46 5.55 5.43
CA ASN A 118 18.75 6.70 4.57
C ASN A 118 19.87 7.56 5.17
N ASP A 119 20.78 8.06 4.34
CA ASP A 119 21.74 9.07 4.79
C ASP A 119 21.04 10.39 5.11
N ASP A 120 21.73 11.25 5.85
CA ASP A 120 21.19 12.53 6.25
C ASP A 120 21.06 13.45 5.04
N LYS A 121 19.92 14.15 4.96
CA LYS A 121 19.67 15.14 3.91
C LYS A 121 20.76 16.23 3.96
N PRO A 122 21.41 16.54 2.82
CA PRO A 122 22.36 17.65 2.74
C PRO A 122 21.78 18.96 3.29
N ALA A 123 22.53 19.66 4.14
CA ALA A 123 22.07 20.84 4.88
C ALA A 123 21.79 22.05 3.97
N ASP A 124 22.42 22.10 2.80
CA ASP A 124 22.31 23.13 1.77
C ASP A 124 21.12 22.91 0.82
N LEU A 125 20.45 21.75 0.87
CA LEU A 125 19.29 21.48 0.03
C LEU A 125 18.03 22.19 0.55
N SER A 126 17.59 23.18 -0.22
CA SER A 126 16.26 23.78 -0.09
C SER A 126 15.17 22.70 -0.15
N PRO A 127 14.18 22.70 0.77
CA PRO A 127 13.02 21.81 0.67
C PRO A 127 12.16 22.05 -0.57
N LYS A 128 12.26 23.25 -1.17
CA LYS A 128 11.52 23.61 -2.39
C LYS A 128 12.27 23.24 -3.65
N VAL A 129 11.51 22.91 -4.69
CA VAL A 129 11.95 22.58 -6.06
C VAL A 129 11.63 23.74 -7.01
N ARG A 130 12.15 24.94 -6.71
CA ARG A 130 11.82 26.19 -7.41
C ARG A 130 12.16 26.11 -8.90
N GLU A 131 13.24 25.44 -9.25
CA GLU A 131 13.70 25.22 -10.60
C GLU A 131 12.67 24.48 -11.48
N PHE A 132 11.68 23.82 -10.88
CA PHE A 132 10.61 23.10 -11.60
C PHE A 132 9.27 23.87 -11.66
N ILE A 133 9.15 25.02 -10.99
CA ILE A 133 7.89 25.77 -10.86
C ILE A 133 8.04 27.29 -11.05
N GLU A 134 9.24 27.85 -10.90
CA GLU A 134 9.53 29.28 -11.05
C GLU A 134 10.31 29.59 -12.34
N ASP A 135 10.97 28.60 -12.95
CA ASP A 135 11.70 28.76 -14.21
C ASP A 135 10.72 28.87 -15.40
N LYS A 136 10.95 29.84 -16.29
CA LYS A 136 10.09 30.09 -17.46
C LYS A 136 10.29 29.06 -18.56
N ASP A 137 11.46 28.41 -18.59
CA ASP A 137 11.86 27.50 -19.66
C ASP A 137 11.45 26.04 -19.35
N VAL A 138 10.71 25.79 -18.26
CA VAL A 138 10.19 24.46 -17.86
C VAL A 138 9.51 23.73 -19.01
N CYS A 139 8.64 24.42 -19.76
CA CYS A 139 7.93 23.79 -20.88
C CYS A 139 8.84 23.47 -22.07
N GLU A 140 9.88 24.27 -22.30
CA GLU A 140 10.87 24.00 -23.34
C GLU A 140 11.69 22.75 -22.97
N HIS A 141 12.19 22.68 -21.73
CA HIS A 141 12.90 21.50 -21.23
C HIS A 141 12.03 20.24 -21.25
N PHE A 142 10.77 20.36 -20.82
CA PHE A 142 9.81 19.26 -20.85
C PHE A 142 9.53 18.78 -22.28
N ALA A 143 9.41 19.67 -23.26
CA ALA A 143 9.16 19.30 -24.65
C ALA A 143 10.38 18.67 -25.34
N LYS A 144 11.60 19.12 -25.02
CA LYS A 144 12.84 18.60 -25.63
C LYS A 144 13.24 17.24 -25.07
N GLU A 145 13.20 17.07 -23.75
CA GLU A 145 13.76 15.90 -23.06
C GLU A 145 12.84 15.43 -21.91
N GLN A 146 11.57 15.14 -22.23
CA GLN A 146 10.53 14.79 -21.26
C GLN A 146 10.97 13.79 -20.18
N ASP A 147 11.50 12.64 -20.59
CA ASP A 147 11.90 11.57 -19.66
C ASP A 147 13.04 11.99 -18.72
N ALA A 148 14.06 12.67 -19.24
CA ALA A 148 15.21 13.11 -18.47
C ALA A 148 14.82 14.24 -17.50
N PHE A 149 13.98 15.17 -17.96
CA PHE A 149 13.45 16.27 -17.14
C PHE A 149 12.60 15.73 -15.97
N LEU A 150 11.70 14.79 -16.23
CA LEU A 150 10.89 14.15 -15.18
C LEU A 150 11.74 13.31 -14.22
N ALA A 151 12.76 12.61 -14.72
CA ALA A 151 13.71 11.89 -13.86
C ALA A 151 14.48 12.85 -12.95
N ARG A 152 14.90 14.02 -13.45
CA ARG A 152 15.54 15.07 -12.65
C ARG A 152 14.61 15.58 -11.56
N PHE A 153 13.34 15.83 -11.89
CA PHE A 153 12.31 16.21 -10.90
C PHE A 153 12.17 15.13 -9.81
N VAL A 154 12.03 13.87 -10.20
CA VAL A 154 11.90 12.74 -9.26
C VAL A 154 13.11 12.68 -8.34
N TYR A 155 14.32 12.78 -8.88
CA TYR A 155 15.55 12.77 -8.09
C TYR A 155 15.61 13.93 -7.09
N GLU A 156 15.40 15.16 -7.54
CA GLU A 156 15.49 16.35 -6.68
C GLU A 156 14.38 16.34 -5.61
N TYR A 157 13.15 16.00 -5.98
CA TYR A 157 12.04 15.95 -5.02
C TYR A 157 12.23 14.81 -4.00
N SER A 158 12.66 13.63 -4.43
CA SER A 158 12.84 12.47 -3.54
C SER A 158 13.92 12.69 -2.49
N ARG A 159 15.10 13.22 -2.88
CA ARG A 159 16.20 13.47 -1.93
C ARG A 159 15.90 14.58 -0.90
N ARG A 160 14.90 15.44 -1.18
CA ARG A 160 14.43 16.50 -0.27
C ARG A 160 13.40 16.00 0.75
N HIS A 161 12.70 14.90 0.43
CA HIS A 161 11.52 14.43 1.15
C HIS A 161 11.64 12.96 1.62
N PRO A 162 12.58 12.62 2.53
CA PRO A 162 12.67 11.27 3.12
C PRO A 162 11.43 10.88 3.94
N GLU A 163 10.64 11.85 4.40
CA GLU A 163 9.39 11.66 5.14
C GLU A 163 8.21 11.18 4.26
N PHE A 164 8.38 11.18 2.94
CA PHE A 164 7.39 10.65 2.00
C PHE A 164 7.69 9.20 1.63
N SER A 165 6.64 8.43 1.36
CA SER A 165 6.80 7.08 0.84
C SER A 165 7.26 7.10 -0.62
N HIS A 166 7.88 6.01 -1.08
CA HIS A 166 8.24 5.88 -2.48
C HIS A 166 7.03 6.01 -3.42
N LEU A 167 5.88 5.47 -3.03
CA LEU A 167 4.65 5.53 -3.84
C LEU A 167 4.07 6.94 -3.92
N MET A 168 4.19 7.70 -2.84
CA MET A 168 3.79 9.10 -2.82
C MET A 168 4.64 9.92 -3.78
N LEU A 169 5.95 9.75 -3.73
CA LEU A 169 6.88 10.47 -4.62
C LEU A 169 6.62 10.15 -6.09
N LEU A 170 6.29 8.89 -6.42
CA LEU A 170 5.86 8.52 -7.76
C LEU A 170 4.53 9.17 -8.16
N ARG A 171 3.57 9.28 -7.23
CA ARG A 171 2.29 9.95 -7.48
C ARG A 171 2.47 11.45 -7.70
N VAL A 172 3.33 12.08 -6.89
CA VAL A 172 3.72 13.47 -7.05
C VAL A 172 4.36 13.70 -8.42
N SER A 173 5.30 12.84 -8.83
CA SER A 173 5.90 12.88 -10.17
C SER A 173 4.88 12.77 -11.28
N LYS A 174 3.92 11.83 -11.17
CA LYS A 174 2.84 11.69 -12.14
C LYS A 174 1.93 12.92 -12.19
N GLY A 175 1.55 13.46 -11.04
CA GLY A 175 0.73 14.68 -10.97
C GLY A 175 1.46 15.90 -11.58
N TYR A 176 2.77 15.99 -11.38
CA TYR A 176 3.59 17.04 -11.99
C TYR A 176 3.68 16.89 -13.51
N GLN A 177 3.86 15.66 -14.02
CA GLN A 177 3.77 15.39 -15.45
C GLN A 177 2.42 15.83 -16.03
N GLU A 178 1.30 15.41 -15.42
CA GLU A 178 -0.05 15.79 -15.85
C GLU A 178 -0.27 17.31 -15.81
N LEU A 179 0.29 18.01 -14.80
CA LEU A 179 0.27 19.47 -14.73
C LEU A 179 0.97 20.08 -15.95
N LEU A 180 2.18 19.65 -16.28
CA LEU A 180 2.92 20.19 -17.42
C LEU A 180 2.26 19.87 -18.77
N GLU A 181 1.75 18.64 -18.93
CA GLU A 181 1.02 18.22 -20.14
C GLU A 181 -0.21 19.09 -20.43
N ASN A 182 -0.81 19.68 -19.39
CA ASN A 182 -1.92 20.61 -19.49
C ASN A 182 -1.43 22.07 -19.62
N CYS A 183 -0.56 22.52 -18.72
CA CYS A 183 -0.14 23.92 -18.63
C CYS A 183 0.71 24.39 -19.80
N CYS A 184 1.59 23.53 -20.33
CA CYS A 184 2.45 23.88 -21.46
C CYS A 184 1.70 24.06 -22.80
N LYS A 185 0.38 23.81 -22.82
CA LYS A 185 -0.50 24.08 -23.96
C LYS A 185 -1.36 25.33 -23.79
N THR A 186 -1.26 26.01 -22.65
CA THR A 186 -2.04 27.23 -22.37
C THR A 186 -1.37 28.47 -22.96
N SER A 187 -2.11 29.58 -23.02
CA SER A 187 -1.58 30.87 -23.50
C SER A 187 -0.52 31.48 -22.58
N ASN A 188 -0.51 31.11 -21.30
CA ASN A 188 0.48 31.56 -20.32
C ASN A 188 0.93 30.40 -19.41
N PRO A 189 1.83 29.52 -19.90
CA PRO A 189 2.26 28.35 -19.14
C PRO A 189 2.86 28.66 -17.75
N PRO A 190 3.75 29.66 -17.57
CA PRO A 190 4.30 30.00 -16.25
C PRO A 190 3.26 30.40 -15.21
N GLU A 191 2.14 31.01 -15.63
CA GLU A 191 1.04 31.31 -14.72
C GLU A 191 0.26 30.04 -14.33
N CYS A 192 0.15 29.08 -15.25
CA CYS A 192 -0.55 27.81 -15.03
C CYS A 192 0.21 26.81 -14.15
N TYR A 193 1.50 26.56 -14.41
CA TYR A 193 2.30 25.64 -13.58
C TYR A 193 2.98 26.34 -12.39
N GLY A 194 2.89 27.67 -12.35
CA GLY A 194 3.59 28.52 -11.41
C GLY A 194 3.28 28.22 -9.95
N LYS A 195 4.06 28.85 -9.07
CA LYS A 195 4.13 28.60 -7.62
C LYS A 195 2.78 28.36 -6.92
N GLY A 196 1.73 29.13 -7.22
CA GLY A 196 0.42 28.95 -6.59
C GLY A 196 -0.21 27.58 -6.93
N VAL A 197 -0.43 27.32 -8.21
CA VAL A 197 -1.10 26.11 -8.71
C VAL A 197 -0.21 24.88 -8.59
N GLY A 198 1.08 25.02 -8.88
CA GLY A 198 2.07 23.95 -8.79
C GLY A 198 2.27 23.46 -7.35
N GLU A 199 2.54 24.36 -6.39
CA GLU A 199 2.71 23.95 -4.98
C GLU A 199 1.40 23.38 -4.40
N GLU A 200 0.24 23.92 -4.76
CA GLU A 200 -1.06 23.39 -4.33
C GLU A 200 -1.33 21.98 -4.87
N MET A 201 -1.04 21.72 -6.15
CA MET A 201 -1.19 20.40 -6.75
C MET A 201 -0.29 19.38 -6.04
N LEU A 202 0.99 19.71 -5.81
CA LEU A 202 1.93 18.85 -5.08
C LEU A 202 1.40 18.53 -3.68
N LYS A 203 0.93 19.57 -2.95
CA LYS A 203 0.33 19.41 -1.62
C LYS A 203 -0.91 18.50 -1.64
N LYS A 204 -1.78 18.67 -2.64
CA LYS A 204 -3.01 17.87 -2.80
C LYS A 204 -2.73 16.39 -2.99
N GLN A 205 -1.67 16.02 -3.71
CA GLN A 205 -1.27 14.60 -3.88
C GLN A 205 -0.87 13.95 -2.55
N VAL A 206 -0.34 14.75 -1.62
CA VAL A 206 0.19 14.31 -0.33
C VAL A 206 -0.88 14.27 0.76
N GLN A 207 -1.71 15.32 0.86
CA GLN A 207 -2.59 15.58 2.00
C GLN A 207 -3.59 14.45 2.30
N GLU A 208 -4.36 13.99 1.29
CA GLU A 208 -5.38 12.93 1.46
C GLU A 208 -4.78 11.67 2.10
N SER A 209 -3.53 11.40 1.78
CA SER A 209 -2.83 10.20 2.22
C SER A 209 -2.34 10.30 3.65
N GLN A 210 -1.79 11.46 4.01
CA GLN A 210 -1.33 11.73 5.36
C GLN A 210 -2.51 11.74 6.33
N GLU A 211 -3.63 12.38 5.97
CA GLU A 211 -4.86 12.40 6.77
C GLU A 211 -5.41 11.00 7.00
N LEU A 212 -5.52 10.18 5.94
CA LEU A 212 -5.99 8.80 6.05
C LEU A 212 -5.08 7.96 6.96
N LEU A 213 -3.77 8.09 6.82
CA LEU A 213 -2.83 7.33 7.64
C LEU A 213 -2.86 7.78 9.10
N LYS A 214 -2.90 9.10 9.34
CA LYS A 214 -3.04 9.67 10.68
C LYS A 214 -4.30 9.14 11.35
N ALA A 215 -5.46 9.20 10.69
CA ALA A 215 -6.72 8.68 11.22
C ALA A 215 -6.63 7.18 11.57
N ASN A 216 -6.02 6.35 10.71
CA ASN A 216 -5.86 4.92 11.00
C ASN A 216 -4.88 4.67 12.17
N CYS A 217 -3.79 5.45 12.29
CA CYS A 217 -2.85 5.31 13.39
C CYS A 217 -3.40 5.84 14.72
N ASP A 218 -4.19 6.91 14.71
CA ASP A 218 -4.88 7.42 15.89
C ASP A 218 -5.91 6.39 16.37
N PHE A 219 -6.66 5.78 15.45
CA PHE A 219 -7.55 4.67 15.75
C PHE A 219 -6.80 3.46 16.33
N TYR A 220 -5.66 3.08 15.74
CA TYR A 220 -4.81 2.01 16.25
C TYR A 220 -4.33 2.28 17.67
N LYS A 221 -3.84 3.49 17.95
CA LYS A 221 -3.35 3.89 19.28
C LYS A 221 -4.46 3.84 20.33
N ALA A 222 -5.69 4.21 19.94
CA ALA A 222 -6.84 4.22 20.85
C ALA A 222 -7.45 2.83 21.10
N HIS A 223 -7.42 1.94 20.10
CA HIS A 223 -8.25 0.73 20.11
C HIS A 223 -7.48 -0.59 19.88
N GLY A 224 -6.21 -0.51 19.49
CA GLY A 224 -5.35 -1.66 19.23
C GLY A 224 -5.61 -2.37 17.88
N GLU A 225 -4.78 -3.37 17.61
CA GLU A 225 -4.73 -4.07 16.32
C GLU A 225 -6.04 -4.79 15.97
N TYR A 226 -6.65 -5.49 16.92
CA TYR A 226 -7.87 -6.27 16.68
C TYR A 226 -9.03 -5.38 16.21
N LEU A 227 -9.24 -4.23 16.85
CA LEU A 227 -10.31 -3.30 16.46
C LEU A 227 -9.96 -2.57 15.16
N LEU A 228 -8.69 -2.26 14.90
CA LEU A 228 -8.26 -1.76 13.60
C LEU A 228 -8.59 -2.76 12.49
N GLN A 229 -8.32 -4.05 12.72
CA GLN A 229 -8.68 -5.12 11.79
C GLN A 229 -10.20 -5.17 11.56
N ASN A 230 -11.03 -5.03 12.61
CA ASN A 230 -12.49 -5.03 12.47
C ASN A 230 -12.98 -3.87 11.59
N MET A 231 -12.44 -2.67 11.78
CA MET A 231 -12.74 -1.52 10.91
C MET A 231 -12.35 -1.79 9.45
N LEU A 232 -11.17 -2.38 9.23
CA LEU A 232 -10.72 -2.78 7.89
C LEU A 232 -11.59 -3.89 7.30
N LEU A 233 -12.05 -4.85 8.10
CA LEU A 233 -12.96 -5.92 7.68
C LEU A 233 -14.27 -5.36 7.16
N VAL A 234 -14.91 -4.44 7.88
CA VAL A 234 -16.13 -3.79 7.39
C VAL A 234 -15.86 -3.07 6.08
N ARG A 235 -14.81 -2.24 6.04
CA ARG A 235 -14.45 -1.43 4.88
C ARG A 235 -14.16 -2.27 3.64
N TYR A 236 -13.34 -3.33 3.77
CA TYR A 236 -12.96 -4.17 2.64
C TYR A 236 -14.06 -5.17 2.27
N THR A 237 -14.87 -5.66 3.21
CA THR A 237 -16.03 -6.50 2.86
C THR A 237 -17.04 -5.70 2.04
N LYS A 238 -17.27 -4.42 2.35
CA LYS A 238 -18.11 -3.53 1.52
C LYS A 238 -17.56 -3.36 0.08
N LYS A 239 -16.24 -3.20 -0.07
CA LYS A 239 -15.56 -2.95 -1.36
C LYS A 239 -15.41 -4.19 -2.23
N MET A 240 -15.25 -5.36 -1.62
CA MET A 240 -14.95 -6.63 -2.28
C MET A 240 -15.65 -7.81 -1.60
N PRO A 241 -17.00 -7.80 -1.55
CA PRO A 241 -17.78 -8.82 -0.85
C PRO A 241 -17.68 -10.22 -1.50
N GLN A 242 -17.13 -10.31 -2.72
CA GLN A 242 -16.89 -11.58 -3.42
C GLN A 242 -15.75 -12.41 -2.80
N LEU A 243 -14.82 -11.79 -2.07
CA LEU A 243 -13.77 -12.53 -1.38
C LEU A 243 -14.34 -13.44 -0.29
N SER A 244 -13.78 -14.61 -0.08
CA SER A 244 -14.16 -15.49 1.04
C SER A 244 -13.83 -14.85 2.39
N SER A 245 -14.50 -15.29 3.46
CA SER A 245 -14.20 -14.80 4.82
C SER A 245 -12.75 -15.05 5.21
N ARG A 246 -12.17 -16.19 4.79
CA ARG A 246 -10.76 -16.51 5.04
C ARG A 246 -9.82 -15.50 4.37
N GLU A 247 -10.09 -15.11 3.14
CA GLU A 247 -9.29 -14.13 2.39
C GLU A 247 -9.42 -12.74 3.01
N LEU A 248 -10.65 -12.31 3.34
CA LEU A 248 -10.90 -11.02 4.00
C LEU A 248 -10.16 -10.95 5.35
N LEU A 249 -10.26 -11.99 6.18
CA LEU A 249 -9.52 -12.11 7.43
C LEU A 249 -8.00 -12.01 7.21
N HIS A 250 -7.48 -12.76 6.24
CA HIS A 250 -6.05 -12.77 5.94
C HIS A 250 -5.54 -11.38 5.52
N PHE A 251 -6.13 -10.76 4.50
CA PHE A 251 -5.66 -9.47 3.99
C PHE A 251 -5.81 -8.35 5.02
N THR A 252 -6.93 -8.31 5.75
CA THR A 252 -7.14 -7.26 6.75
C THR A 252 -6.26 -7.44 7.98
N LYS A 253 -5.93 -8.68 8.37
CA LYS A 253 -4.96 -8.95 9.43
C LYS A 253 -3.56 -8.46 9.04
N GLU A 254 -3.12 -8.75 7.82
CA GLU A 254 -1.85 -8.23 7.30
C GLU A 254 -1.82 -6.70 7.29
N MET A 255 -2.92 -6.05 6.87
CA MET A 255 -3.04 -4.58 6.92
C MET A 255 -3.03 -4.04 8.36
N ALA A 256 -3.73 -4.68 9.29
CA ALA A 256 -3.78 -4.25 10.69
C ALA A 256 -2.40 -4.39 11.37
N ALA A 257 -1.66 -5.45 11.06
CA ALA A 257 -0.29 -5.67 11.52
C ALA A 257 0.69 -4.59 11.02
N VAL A 258 0.38 -3.89 9.92
CA VAL A 258 1.14 -2.70 9.53
C VAL A 258 0.98 -1.59 10.58
N GLY A 259 -0.21 -1.44 11.15
CA GLY A 259 -0.47 -0.50 12.24
C GLY A 259 0.47 -0.72 13.42
N GLY A 260 0.58 -1.96 13.89
CA GLY A 260 1.50 -2.31 14.99
C GLY A 260 2.99 -2.10 14.66
N LYS A 261 3.38 -2.28 13.39
CA LYS A 261 4.76 -2.08 12.95
C LYS A 261 5.15 -0.63 12.68
N CYS A 262 4.21 0.23 12.28
CA CYS A 262 4.51 1.57 11.76
C CYS A 262 3.96 2.71 12.61
N CYS A 263 2.78 2.58 13.23
CA CYS A 263 2.18 3.66 14.02
C CYS A 263 2.94 4.05 15.31
N PRO A 264 3.77 3.17 15.92
CA PRO A 264 4.66 3.56 17.03
C PRO A 264 5.90 4.37 16.62
N LEU A 265 6.20 4.48 15.32
CA LEU A 265 7.38 5.21 14.85
C LEU A 265 7.20 6.73 14.98
N SER A 266 8.29 7.48 14.81
CA SER A 266 8.27 8.95 14.71
C SER A 266 7.46 9.40 13.49
N GLU A 267 6.87 10.60 13.54
CA GLU A 267 5.91 11.08 12.52
C GLU A 267 6.47 11.02 11.08
N ASP A 268 7.75 11.34 10.92
CA ASP A 268 8.49 11.29 9.65
C ASP A 268 8.69 9.86 9.12
N LYS A 269 8.63 8.84 9.97
CA LYS A 269 8.81 7.42 9.62
C LYS A 269 7.50 6.66 9.47
N ILE A 270 6.39 7.14 10.06
CA ILE A 270 5.08 6.47 9.98
C ILE A 270 4.66 6.30 8.51
N PHE A 271 4.73 7.38 7.74
CA PHE A 271 4.25 7.42 6.36
C PHE A 271 5.04 6.51 5.39
N PRO A 272 6.37 6.61 5.28
CA PRO A 272 7.15 5.72 4.41
C PRO A 272 7.07 4.25 4.83
N CYS A 273 6.94 3.96 6.14
CA CYS A 273 6.74 2.61 6.65
C CYS A 273 5.39 2.02 6.22
N ALA A 274 4.29 2.75 6.45
CA ALA A 274 2.96 2.19 6.33
C ALA A 274 2.51 2.06 4.87
N GLU A 275 2.71 3.10 4.04
CA GLU A 275 2.19 3.09 2.67
C GLU A 275 2.80 1.96 1.84
N SER A 276 4.12 1.74 1.95
CA SER A 276 4.82 0.67 1.26
C SER A 276 4.31 -0.72 1.69
N LYS A 277 4.10 -0.94 3.00
CA LYS A 277 3.63 -2.24 3.52
C LYS A 277 2.17 -2.51 3.19
N VAL A 278 1.30 -1.50 3.26
CA VAL A 278 -0.11 -1.62 2.84
C VAL A 278 -0.19 -1.95 1.35
N ASP A 279 0.63 -1.30 0.53
CA ASP A 279 0.68 -1.54 -0.91
C ASP A 279 1.09 -2.97 -1.26
N LEU A 280 1.98 -3.61 -0.48
CA LEU A 280 2.29 -5.04 -0.64
C LEU A 280 1.04 -5.92 -0.45
N VAL A 281 0.20 -5.62 0.54
CA VAL A 281 -1.06 -6.35 0.76
C VAL A 281 -2.06 -6.09 -0.38
N LEU A 282 -2.18 -4.85 -0.84
CA LEU A 282 -2.98 -4.53 -2.02
C LEU A 282 -2.49 -5.25 -3.28
N GLY A 283 -1.18 -5.46 -3.39
CA GLY A 283 -0.61 -6.33 -4.40
C GLY A 283 -1.06 -7.78 -4.26
N GLN A 284 -1.02 -8.36 -3.07
CA GLN A 284 -1.54 -9.71 -2.88
C GLN A 284 -3.01 -9.84 -3.31
N ILE A 285 -3.85 -8.84 -3.00
CA ILE A 285 -5.25 -8.77 -3.47
C ILE A 285 -5.30 -8.73 -5.00
N CYS A 286 -4.47 -7.91 -5.65
CA CYS A 286 -4.43 -7.84 -7.10
C CYS A 286 -3.96 -9.16 -7.74
N ARG A 287 -2.90 -9.81 -7.25
CA ARG A 287 -2.51 -11.14 -7.76
C ARG A 287 -3.67 -12.13 -7.66
N ARG A 288 -4.30 -12.18 -6.49
CA ARG A 288 -5.49 -13.00 -6.26
C ARG A 288 -6.63 -12.65 -7.22
N HIS A 289 -6.82 -11.37 -7.54
CA HIS A 289 -7.83 -10.92 -8.51
C HIS A 289 -7.57 -11.43 -9.93
N TYR A 290 -6.31 -11.49 -10.38
CA TYR A 290 -5.98 -12.01 -11.71
C TYR A 290 -6.20 -13.51 -11.82
N ASP A 291 -6.01 -14.26 -10.73
CA ASP A 291 -6.30 -15.70 -10.69
C ASP A 291 -7.80 -15.98 -10.69
N SER A 292 -8.58 -15.18 -9.98
CA SER A 292 -10.04 -15.25 -9.99
C SER A 292 -10.64 -13.86 -9.73
N THR A 293 -11.33 -13.36 -10.76
CA THR A 293 -11.87 -12.00 -10.79
C THR A 293 -12.79 -11.73 -9.60
N ILE A 294 -12.46 -10.68 -8.83
CA ILE A 294 -13.26 -10.21 -7.69
C ILE A 294 -14.43 -9.35 -8.18
N ASN A 295 -14.15 -8.16 -8.70
CA ASN A 295 -15.15 -7.29 -9.34
C ASN A 295 -14.47 -6.27 -10.29
N PRO A 296 -15.23 -5.59 -11.17
CA PRO A 296 -14.67 -4.64 -12.13
C PRO A 296 -14.00 -3.42 -11.51
N LYS A 297 -14.47 -2.95 -10.34
CA LYS A 297 -13.88 -1.79 -9.63
C LYS A 297 -12.46 -2.14 -9.13
N VAL A 298 -12.27 -3.36 -8.61
CA VAL A 298 -10.95 -3.90 -8.22
C VAL A 298 -10.05 -4.11 -9.45
N CYS A 299 -10.60 -4.65 -10.55
CA CYS A 299 -9.87 -4.81 -11.81
C CYS A 299 -9.25 -3.48 -12.24
N LYS A 300 -10.05 -2.41 -12.27
CA LYS A 300 -9.59 -1.06 -12.58
C LYS A 300 -8.46 -0.61 -11.65
N CYS A 301 -8.56 -0.84 -10.34
CA CYS A 301 -7.49 -0.43 -9.42
C CYS A 301 -6.21 -1.25 -9.57
N CYS A 302 -6.30 -2.52 -9.95
CA CYS A 302 -5.14 -3.38 -10.16
C CYS A 302 -4.45 -3.15 -11.51
N SER A 303 -5.22 -2.87 -12.57
CA SER A 303 -4.69 -2.61 -13.92
C SER A 303 -4.26 -1.15 -14.15
N ASN A 304 -4.59 -0.25 -13.23
CA ASN A 304 -4.18 1.14 -13.30
C ASN A 304 -2.73 1.32 -12.81
N SER A 305 -2.25 2.57 -12.85
CA SER A 305 -0.90 2.94 -12.42
C SER A 305 -0.57 2.44 -11.00
N TYR A 306 0.59 1.81 -10.86
CA TYR A 306 1.16 1.33 -9.60
C TYR A 306 1.16 2.40 -8.50
N ALA A 307 1.56 3.63 -8.81
CA ALA A 307 1.59 4.76 -7.85
C ALA A 307 0.18 5.20 -7.35
N LEU A 308 -0.86 4.86 -8.11
CA LEU A 308 -2.25 5.18 -7.83
C LEU A 308 -3.04 4.01 -7.25
N ARG A 309 -2.43 2.84 -7.06
CA ARG A 309 -3.13 1.66 -6.55
C ARG A 309 -3.78 1.92 -5.20
N ARG A 310 -2.97 2.32 -4.19
CA ARG A 310 -3.49 2.58 -2.85
C ARG A 310 -4.64 3.60 -2.80
N PRO A 311 -4.52 4.82 -3.37
CA PRO A 311 -5.64 5.77 -3.37
C PRO A 311 -6.83 5.26 -4.18
N CYS A 312 -6.64 4.46 -5.23
CA CYS A 312 -7.74 3.82 -5.94
C CYS A 312 -8.54 2.87 -5.03
N PHE A 313 -7.86 1.98 -4.29
CA PHE A 313 -8.50 1.10 -3.31
C PHE A 313 -9.20 1.87 -2.18
N SER A 314 -8.60 2.95 -1.70
CA SER A 314 -9.22 3.84 -0.71
C SER A 314 -10.56 4.40 -1.19
N LYS A 315 -10.67 4.76 -2.48
CA LYS A 315 -11.86 5.35 -3.12
C LYS A 315 -12.89 4.33 -3.61
N LEU A 316 -12.61 3.02 -3.52
CA LEU A 316 -13.61 2.00 -3.85
C LEU A 316 -14.86 2.18 -2.98
N GLU A 317 -16.03 2.20 -3.60
CA GLU A 317 -17.29 2.23 -2.86
C GLU A 317 -17.85 0.80 -2.72
N ILE A 318 -19.06 0.70 -2.17
CA ILE A 318 -19.81 -0.56 -2.13
C ILE A 318 -19.92 -1.11 -3.57
N ASP A 319 -19.77 -2.42 -3.72
CA ASP A 319 -20.05 -3.06 -5.00
C ASP A 319 -21.56 -3.22 -5.20
N GLU A 320 -22.15 -2.31 -5.99
CA GLU A 320 -23.58 -2.31 -6.32
C GLU A 320 -24.02 -3.56 -7.09
N LYS A 321 -23.09 -4.29 -7.72
CA LYS A 321 -23.42 -5.52 -8.47
C LYS A 321 -23.40 -6.76 -7.59
N TYR A 322 -22.96 -6.64 -6.34
CA TYR A 322 -22.97 -7.74 -5.40
C TYR A 322 -24.40 -8.07 -4.98
N VAL A 323 -24.77 -9.34 -5.12
CA VAL A 323 -26.04 -9.86 -4.61
C VAL A 323 -25.80 -10.32 -3.18
N PRO A 324 -26.45 -9.70 -2.18
CA PRO A 324 -26.27 -10.10 -0.80
C PRO A 324 -26.65 -11.56 -0.56
N ILE A 325 -25.89 -12.21 0.33
CA ILE A 325 -26.23 -13.57 0.76
C ILE A 325 -27.58 -13.57 1.45
N PRO A 326 -28.40 -14.62 1.31
CA PRO A 326 -29.67 -14.71 2.01
C PRO A 326 -29.44 -14.76 3.51
N LEU A 327 -30.38 -14.19 4.27
CA LEU A 327 -30.39 -14.36 5.71
C LEU A 327 -30.93 -15.74 6.06
N THR A 328 -30.03 -16.69 6.27
CA THR A 328 -30.40 -18.03 6.76
C THR A 328 -30.10 -18.15 8.25
N PRO A 329 -30.78 -19.06 8.97
CA PRO A 329 -30.38 -19.42 10.33
C PRO A 329 -28.90 -19.80 10.42
N ASP A 330 -28.36 -20.46 9.39
CA ASP A 330 -26.96 -20.88 9.32
C ASP A 330 -25.95 -19.72 9.25
N LEU A 331 -26.40 -18.52 8.83
CA LEU A 331 -25.59 -17.31 8.85
C LEU A 331 -25.09 -17.00 10.27
N PHE A 332 -25.88 -17.41 11.25
CA PHE A 332 -25.71 -17.21 12.68
C PHE A 332 -25.72 -18.56 13.41
N THR A 333 -24.82 -19.44 13.01
CA THR A 333 -24.55 -20.69 13.72
C THR A 333 -23.84 -20.37 15.03
N PHE A 334 -24.62 -20.37 16.12
CA PHE A 334 -24.13 -20.16 17.47
C PHE A 334 -24.11 -21.49 18.21
N HIS A 335 -22.93 -21.91 18.65
CA HIS A 335 -22.72 -23.15 19.38
C HIS A 335 -21.98 -22.87 20.69
N GLU A 336 -21.92 -23.87 21.57
CA GLU A 336 -21.18 -23.79 22.83
C GLU A 336 -19.71 -23.38 22.67
N ASP A 337 -19.13 -23.57 21.47
CA ASP A 337 -17.77 -23.15 21.15
C ASP A 337 -17.58 -21.60 21.11
N LEU A 338 -18.66 -20.83 21.20
CA LEU A 338 -18.63 -19.38 21.47
C LEU A 338 -18.31 -19.04 22.93
N CYS A 339 -18.42 -20.04 23.81
CA CYS A 339 -17.96 -19.97 25.20
C CYS A 339 -16.48 -20.37 25.34
N ALA A 340 -15.79 -20.62 24.22
CA ALA A 340 -14.36 -20.88 24.22
C ALA A 340 -13.61 -19.79 25.00
N THR A 341 -12.77 -20.22 25.94
CA THR A 341 -11.94 -19.35 26.78
C THR A 341 -10.73 -18.80 26.02
N GLN A 342 -10.41 -19.37 24.85
CA GLN A 342 -9.32 -18.90 24.02
C GLN A 342 -9.73 -17.66 23.22
N GLU A 343 -9.22 -16.50 23.64
CA GLU A 343 -9.55 -15.19 23.06
C GLU A 343 -9.34 -15.13 21.53
N THR A 344 -8.30 -15.79 21.00
CA THR A 344 -7.99 -15.77 19.55
C THR A 344 -9.04 -16.49 18.71
N VAL A 345 -9.60 -17.61 19.19
CA VAL A 345 -10.70 -18.34 18.54
C VAL A 345 -11.97 -17.49 18.55
N LEU A 346 -12.22 -16.85 19.69
CA LEU A 346 -13.38 -16.00 19.89
C LEU A 346 -13.35 -14.74 19.01
N GLN A 347 -12.19 -14.11 18.89
CA GLN A 347 -11.95 -12.98 17.99
C GLN A 347 -12.22 -13.35 16.53
N LYS A 348 -11.72 -14.49 16.07
CA LYS A 348 -11.97 -14.98 14.71
C LYS A 348 -13.46 -15.19 14.45
N LYS A 349 -14.20 -15.83 15.37
CA LYS A 349 -15.65 -16.04 15.24
C LYS A 349 -16.42 -14.73 15.17
N LYS A 350 -16.08 -13.74 16.01
CA LYS A 350 -16.66 -12.38 15.96
C LYS A 350 -16.42 -11.71 14.61
N GLN A 351 -15.22 -11.86 14.05
CA GLN A 351 -14.88 -11.30 12.74
C GLN A 351 -15.58 -12.02 11.58
N GLU A 352 -15.78 -13.34 11.67
CA GLU A 352 -16.56 -14.09 10.69
C GLU A 352 -18.02 -13.65 10.69
N LEU A 353 -18.61 -13.46 11.88
CA LEU A 353 -19.95 -12.89 12.04
C LEU A 353 -20.03 -11.48 11.43
N LEU A 354 -19.05 -10.62 11.71
CA LEU A 354 -18.95 -9.28 11.15
C LEU A 354 -18.93 -9.30 9.60
N ILE A 355 -18.14 -10.18 9.00
CA ILE A 355 -18.09 -10.34 7.54
C ILE A 355 -19.45 -10.79 7.00
N ARG A 356 -20.08 -11.78 7.65
CA ARG A 356 -21.40 -12.30 7.24
C ARG A 356 -22.47 -11.22 7.29
N LEU A 357 -22.51 -10.41 8.34
CA LEU A 357 -23.43 -9.28 8.48
C LEU A 357 -23.26 -8.26 7.36
N VAL A 358 -22.02 -7.86 7.06
CA VAL A 358 -21.75 -6.89 5.99
C VAL A 358 -22.04 -7.51 4.62
N LYS A 359 -21.82 -8.80 4.42
CA LYS A 359 -22.21 -9.51 3.19
C LYS A 359 -23.72 -9.68 3.03
N TYR A 360 -24.46 -9.69 4.13
CA TYR A 360 -25.93 -9.73 4.12
C TYR A 360 -26.53 -8.34 3.88
N LYS A 361 -26.02 -7.31 4.55
CA LYS A 361 -26.43 -5.91 4.34
C LYS A 361 -25.19 -5.04 4.09
N PRO A 362 -24.71 -4.92 2.83
CA PRO A 362 -23.55 -4.08 2.50
C PRO A 362 -23.72 -2.60 2.87
N THR A 363 -24.97 -2.13 2.96
CA THR A 363 -25.33 -0.77 3.37
C THR A 363 -25.44 -0.58 4.88
N ILE A 364 -25.12 -1.60 5.69
CA ILE A 364 -25.22 -1.52 7.16
C ILE A 364 -24.41 -0.32 7.69
N THR A 365 -25.05 0.49 8.54
CA THR A 365 -24.38 1.64 9.18
C THR A 365 -23.56 1.20 10.38
N ASP A 366 -22.66 2.06 10.85
CA ASP A 366 -21.84 1.77 12.02
C ASP A 366 -22.71 1.65 13.29
N GLU A 367 -23.82 2.39 13.37
CA GLU A 367 -24.79 2.32 14.46
C GLU A 367 -25.57 1.01 14.44
N GLN A 368 -26.10 0.60 13.29
CA GLN A 368 -26.79 -0.68 13.12
C GLN A 368 -25.86 -1.84 13.49
N LEU A 369 -24.62 -1.79 12.98
CA LEU A 369 -23.63 -2.81 13.26
C LEU A 369 -23.26 -2.87 14.75
N LYS A 370 -23.09 -1.71 15.40
CA LYS A 370 -22.82 -1.63 16.85
C LYS A 370 -23.97 -2.21 17.67
N SER A 371 -25.21 -1.94 17.28
CA SER A 371 -26.41 -2.49 17.91
C SER A 371 -26.40 -4.02 17.88
N ILE A 372 -26.25 -4.60 16.68
CA ILE A 372 -26.24 -6.06 16.48
C ILE A 372 -25.09 -6.72 17.25
N ILE A 373 -23.89 -6.12 17.22
CA ILE A 373 -22.74 -6.63 17.97
C ILE A 373 -23.03 -6.62 19.49
N THR A 374 -23.70 -5.59 19.99
CA THR A 374 -24.06 -5.49 21.41
C THR A 374 -25.05 -6.58 21.80
N SER A 375 -26.11 -6.79 21.02
CA SER A 375 -27.09 -7.86 21.25
C SER A 375 -26.44 -9.24 21.17
N PHE A 376 -25.52 -9.46 20.22
CA PHE A 376 -24.73 -10.69 20.14
C PHE A 376 -23.87 -10.94 21.38
N LEU A 377 -23.17 -9.91 21.88
CA LEU A 377 -22.36 -10.03 23.09
C LEU A 377 -23.21 -10.35 24.33
N GLY A 378 -24.39 -9.73 24.44
CA GLY A 378 -25.35 -10.00 25.51
C GLY A 378 -25.88 -11.44 25.46
N MET A 379 -26.30 -11.91 24.29
CA MET A 379 -26.72 -13.31 24.09
C MET A 379 -25.61 -14.29 24.49
N ARG A 380 -24.38 -14.04 24.03
CA ARG A 380 -23.23 -14.89 24.37
C ARG A 380 -22.97 -14.91 25.88
N GLU A 381 -22.98 -13.75 26.53
CA GLU A 381 -22.80 -13.68 27.98
C GLU A 381 -23.88 -14.44 28.74
N LYS A 382 -25.14 -14.35 28.29
CA LYS A 382 -26.26 -15.09 28.86
C LYS A 382 -26.07 -16.61 28.68
N CYS A 383 -25.80 -17.07 27.46
CA CYS A 383 -25.73 -18.49 27.17
C CYS A 383 -24.47 -19.17 27.71
N CYS A 384 -23.35 -18.47 27.83
CA CYS A 384 -22.15 -19.02 28.47
C CYS A 384 -22.23 -19.06 30.01
N LYS A 385 -23.33 -18.58 30.61
CA LYS A 385 -23.65 -18.74 32.04
C LYS A 385 -24.77 -19.77 32.28
N ALA A 386 -25.37 -20.31 31.21
CA ALA A 386 -26.42 -21.33 31.31
C ALA A 386 -25.81 -22.71 31.64
N GLU A 387 -26.60 -23.60 32.25
CA GLU A 387 -26.14 -24.99 32.50
C GLU A 387 -25.99 -25.79 31.21
N ASP A 388 -26.87 -25.56 30.24
CA ASP A 388 -26.81 -26.13 28.89
C ASP A 388 -26.60 -25.00 27.87
N HIS A 389 -25.34 -24.83 27.47
CA HIS A 389 -24.94 -23.78 26.53
C HIS A 389 -25.60 -23.96 25.17
N GLU A 390 -25.63 -25.19 24.65
CA GLU A 390 -26.11 -25.49 23.30
C GLU A 390 -27.62 -25.28 23.21
N ALA A 391 -28.38 -25.73 24.22
CA ALA A 391 -29.81 -25.45 24.30
C ALA A 391 -30.09 -23.94 24.38
N CYS A 392 -29.31 -23.19 25.18
CA CYS A 392 -29.48 -21.73 25.26
C CYS A 392 -29.22 -21.04 23.92
N PHE A 393 -28.14 -21.39 23.22
CA PHE A 393 -27.85 -20.81 21.90
C PHE A 393 -28.92 -21.20 20.86
N GLY A 394 -29.47 -22.41 20.95
CA GLY A 394 -30.61 -22.84 20.14
C GLY A 394 -31.88 -22.01 20.37
N GLU A 395 -32.11 -21.52 21.58
CA GLU A 395 -33.27 -20.68 21.92
C GLU A 395 -33.04 -19.18 21.64
N GLU A 396 -31.89 -18.64 22.03
CA GLU A 396 -31.60 -17.21 21.93
C GLU A 396 -31.09 -16.79 20.55
N GLY A 397 -30.45 -17.70 19.82
CA GLY A 397 -29.97 -17.47 18.46
C GLY A 397 -31.05 -16.95 17.52
N PRO A 398 -32.19 -17.64 17.37
CA PRO A 398 -33.31 -17.18 16.55
C PRO A 398 -33.85 -15.79 16.95
N LYS A 399 -33.84 -15.46 18.25
CA LYS A 399 -34.28 -14.15 18.75
C LYS A 399 -33.35 -13.03 18.27
N LEU A 400 -32.03 -13.24 18.36
CA LEU A 400 -31.03 -12.31 17.86
C LEU A 400 -31.13 -12.13 16.33
N ILE A 401 -31.43 -13.19 15.60
CA ILE A 401 -31.67 -13.12 14.14
C ILE A 401 -32.87 -12.25 13.84
N ALA A 402 -34.00 -12.47 14.52
CA ALA A 402 -35.22 -11.67 14.34
C ALA A 402 -35.03 -10.20 14.71
N GLU A 403 -34.29 -9.91 15.79
CA GLU A 403 -33.93 -8.55 16.17
C GLU A 403 -33.03 -7.88 15.11
N SER A 404 -32.01 -8.61 14.63
CA SER A 404 -31.13 -8.14 13.56
C SER A 404 -31.92 -7.86 12.28
N GLN A 405 -32.90 -8.70 11.93
CA GLN A 405 -33.80 -8.46 10.80
C GLN A 405 -34.57 -7.16 10.97
N ALA A 406 -35.19 -6.94 12.13
CA ALA A 406 -35.95 -5.73 12.38
C ALA A 406 -35.07 -4.47 12.29
N GLN A 407 -33.86 -4.52 12.85
CA GLN A 407 -32.89 -3.43 12.80
C GLN A 407 -32.37 -3.17 11.39
N LEU A 408 -32.28 -4.20 10.56
CA LEU A 408 -31.78 -4.15 9.19
C LEU A 408 -32.89 -4.03 8.13
N ALA A 409 -34.17 -4.09 8.49
CA ALA A 409 -35.28 -3.76 7.59
C ALA A 409 -35.55 -2.25 7.53
N LEU A 410 -35.11 -1.52 8.57
CA LEU A 410 -34.98 -0.07 8.62
C LEU A 410 -33.71 0.39 7.88
#